data_AF-X0A131-F1
#
_entry.id   AF-X0A131-F1
#
_cell.length_a   1.000
_cell.length_b   1.000
_cell.length_c   1.000
_cell.angle_alpha   90.00
_cell.angle_beta   90.00
_cell.angle_gamma   90.00
#
_symmetry.space_group_name_H-M   'P 1'
#
loop_
_entity.id
_entity.type
_entity.pdbx_description
1 polymer ?
#
loop_
_entity_poly.entity_id
_entity_poly.type
_entity_poly.pdbx_seq_one_letter_code
_entity_poly.pdbx_strand_id
1 'polypeptide(L)'
;MRLSALPRASAWAQCRGISGQALKVPRQLQTRPSLIRACQGLRQPWHRNQRAVGFHEAKPRSLPLVTQDLDSPSAPTAPAPYKPPETGLLSKLPASWVPYAELIRLDKPAGTYYLFFPCLFSTLMAAPMAMPMATPGSVIGTSLLFFSGALIMRGAGCTINDLWDRNLDPHVSRTRLRPIARGAITPFKGLVYTGVQLFAGLGILLQFPLPCLFYGVPSLLLVASYPLAKRVTYYPQAVLGLTFSWGAIMGFPALGIDLLSHTPALTAAACLYASNIAWTILYDMIYAHMDIKDDVKAGIKSIALKHDAETKQVLTGLAAVQISLLAAAGFAAGAGPAFFVGSCGGAMVTLGIMIKRVNLKDVKDCWWWFINGCWITGGVISLGLAADYTIRYVQGPQDEVKSEN
;
A
#
# COMPACT_ATOMS: atom_id res chain seq x y z
N MET A 1 -46.82 8.01 54.93
CA MET A 1 -46.36 8.57 53.63
C MET A 1 -46.04 7.38 52.73
N ARG A 2 -46.88 6.88 51.79
CA ARG A 2 -47.29 7.44 50.47
C ARG A 2 -46.11 8.18 49.81
N LEU A 3 -45.54 7.79 48.66
CA LEU A 3 -45.98 7.13 47.41
C LEU A 3 -44.86 6.16 46.91
N SER A 4 -45.08 4.89 46.47
CA SER A 4 -45.59 4.37 45.17
C SER A 4 -44.84 4.90 43.92
N ALA A 5 -44.39 4.15 42.89
CA ALA A 5 -44.55 2.77 42.41
C ALA A 5 -43.45 2.50 41.32
N LEU A 6 -42.74 1.36 41.33
CA LEU A 6 -42.81 0.22 40.37
C LEU A 6 -41.93 0.29 39.08
N PRO A 7 -41.61 -0.85 38.40
CA PRO A 7 -40.22 -1.28 38.14
C PRO A 7 -39.92 -1.74 36.68
N ARG A 8 -38.70 -2.29 36.49
CA ARG A 8 -38.18 -3.25 35.46
C ARG A 8 -39.01 -3.52 34.18
N ALA A 9 -38.34 -3.46 33.02
CA ALA A 9 -38.69 -4.32 31.87
C ALA A 9 -37.45 -4.75 31.06
N SER A 10 -37.33 -6.08 30.95
CA SER A 10 -36.56 -6.86 29.99
C SER A 10 -37.28 -6.98 28.64
N ALA A 11 -36.51 -7.39 27.61
CA ALA A 11 -36.95 -8.08 26.39
C ALA A 11 -37.65 -7.25 25.30
N TRP A 12 -37.02 -7.19 24.12
CA TRP A 12 -37.71 -7.22 22.83
C TRP A 12 -36.92 -8.09 21.84
N ALA A 13 -37.44 -9.30 21.63
CA ALA A 13 -37.26 -10.11 20.45
C ALA A 13 -38.65 -10.37 19.85
N GLN A 14 -38.68 -10.58 18.53
CA GLN A 14 -39.82 -11.02 17.69
C GLN A 14 -40.77 -9.95 17.13
N CYS A 15 -40.73 -9.80 15.80
CA CYS A 15 -41.89 -10.05 14.94
C CYS A 15 -41.41 -10.65 13.61
N ARG A 16 -41.75 -11.91 13.34
CA ARG A 16 -41.75 -12.53 12.00
C ARG A 16 -43.15 -12.37 11.42
N GLY A 17 -43.20 -12.04 10.12
CA GLY A 17 -44.16 -12.62 9.16
C GLY A 17 -45.56 -12.02 9.09
N ILE A 18 -45.81 -11.22 8.04
CA ILE A 18 -47.06 -11.30 7.26
C ILE A 18 -46.68 -11.22 5.77
N SER A 19 -47.28 -12.17 5.04
CA SER A 19 -47.18 -12.44 3.61
C SER A 19 -48.00 -11.47 2.76
N GLY A 20 -47.50 -11.16 1.55
CA GLY A 20 -48.30 -10.95 0.35
C GLY A 20 -48.85 -9.54 0.09
N GLN A 21 -48.32 -8.85 -0.90
CA GLN A 21 -48.97 -8.72 -2.22
C GLN A 21 -48.11 -7.85 -3.15
N ALA A 22 -47.94 -8.34 -4.37
CA ALA A 22 -47.22 -7.70 -5.45
C ALA A 22 -47.97 -6.47 -5.98
N LEU A 23 -47.25 -5.36 -6.19
CA LEU A 23 -47.72 -4.23 -6.99
C LEU A 23 -46.85 -4.10 -8.25
N LYS A 24 -47.41 -4.56 -9.36
CA LYS A 24 -47.03 -4.26 -10.75
C LYS A 24 -47.83 -3.05 -11.21
N VAL A 25 -47.22 -2.02 -11.81
CA VAL A 25 -47.83 -1.18 -12.87
C VAL A 25 -46.70 -0.44 -13.65
N PRO A 26 -46.90 0.10 -14.87
CA PRO A 26 -46.75 -0.61 -16.14
C PRO A 26 -45.82 0.08 -17.17
N ARG A 27 -45.49 -0.64 -18.25
CA ARG A 27 -44.97 -0.09 -19.52
C ARG A 27 -46.16 0.30 -20.41
N GLN A 28 -46.18 1.52 -20.96
CA GLN A 28 -46.84 1.80 -22.24
C GLN A 28 -46.10 2.86 -23.06
N LEU A 29 -45.91 2.52 -24.34
CA LEU A 29 -45.52 3.40 -25.44
C LEU A 29 -46.67 4.35 -25.78
N GLN A 30 -46.35 5.59 -26.18
CA GLN A 30 -47.12 6.28 -27.23
C GLN A 30 -46.28 7.34 -27.95
N THR A 31 -46.69 7.61 -29.18
CA THR A 31 -45.93 8.07 -30.34
C THR A 31 -46.16 9.54 -30.74
N ARG A 32 -45.13 10.15 -31.35
CA ARG A 32 -45.10 11.18 -32.44
C ARG A 32 -45.42 12.66 -32.09
N PRO A 33 -45.03 13.67 -32.94
CA PRO A 33 -44.44 13.64 -34.29
C PRO A 33 -43.16 14.50 -34.52
N SER A 34 -42.68 14.48 -35.76
CA SER A 34 -41.43 15.01 -36.38
C SER A 34 -41.51 16.42 -36.99
N LEU A 35 -40.37 17.14 -37.10
CA LEU A 35 -39.96 18.14 -38.13
C LEU A 35 -38.40 18.27 -38.07
N ILE A 36 -37.56 17.77 -39.00
CA ILE A 36 -36.99 18.38 -40.26
C ILE A 36 -36.38 19.78 -39.98
N ARG A 37 -35.12 20.19 -40.27
CA ARG A 37 -33.97 19.89 -41.20
C ARG A 37 -32.72 20.58 -40.57
N ALA A 38 -31.45 20.22 -40.86
CA ALA A 38 -30.72 20.74 -42.02
C ALA A 38 -29.30 20.13 -42.20
N CYS A 39 -28.94 19.95 -43.49
CA CYS A 39 -27.62 19.95 -44.16
C CYS A 39 -26.52 18.94 -43.75
N GLN A 40 -26.26 17.88 -44.52
CA GLN A 40 -25.56 17.79 -45.83
C GLN A 40 -24.02 17.75 -45.75
N GLY A 41 -23.44 16.70 -46.34
CA GLY A 41 -22.17 16.78 -47.07
C GLY A 41 -20.97 16.08 -46.43
N LEU A 42 -20.73 14.82 -46.82
CA LEU A 42 -19.55 14.40 -47.63
C LEU A 42 -19.39 12.87 -47.58
N ARG A 43 -19.38 12.27 -48.77
CA ARG A 43 -19.26 10.83 -49.05
C ARG A 43 -17.98 10.59 -49.85
N GLN A 44 -17.27 9.52 -49.46
CA GLN A 44 -16.48 8.57 -50.30
C GLN A 44 -15.14 9.07 -50.89
N PRO A 45 -14.23 8.18 -51.39
CA PRO A 45 -14.29 6.70 -51.55
C PRO A 45 -13.10 5.98 -50.86
N TRP A 46 -12.95 4.64 -50.87
CA TRP A 46 -12.05 3.92 -51.81
C TRP A 46 -12.27 2.39 -51.76
N HIS A 47 -12.56 1.85 -52.95
CA HIS A 47 -12.16 0.59 -53.59
C HIS A 47 -12.65 -0.81 -53.14
N ARG A 48 -13.47 -1.33 -54.07
CA ARG A 48 -13.87 -2.70 -54.42
C ARG A 48 -12.73 -3.42 -55.15
N ASN A 49 -12.51 -4.70 -54.84
CA ASN A 49 -12.14 -5.70 -55.86
C ASN A 49 -12.53 -7.12 -55.42
N GLN A 50 -13.48 -7.70 -56.13
CA GLN A 50 -13.85 -9.11 -56.09
C GLN A 50 -13.15 -9.81 -57.26
N ARG A 51 -12.65 -11.04 -57.03
CA ARG A 51 -12.48 -12.05 -58.09
C ARG A 51 -13.13 -13.35 -57.63
N ALA A 52 -13.96 -13.89 -58.52
CA ALA A 52 -14.65 -15.17 -58.40
C ALA A 52 -13.82 -16.26 -59.08
N VAL A 53 -13.75 -17.44 -58.46
CA VAL A 53 -13.44 -18.75 -59.06
C VAL A 53 -14.18 -19.75 -58.16
N GLY A 54 -15.25 -20.43 -58.59
CA GLY A 54 -15.24 -21.59 -59.48
C GLY A 54 -15.59 -22.82 -58.63
N PHE A 55 -16.86 -23.26 -58.67
CA PHE A 55 -17.37 -24.42 -57.94
C PHE A 55 -16.80 -25.72 -58.52
N HIS A 56 -16.19 -26.56 -57.67
CA HIS A 56 -16.04 -27.99 -57.94
C HIS A 56 -16.66 -28.80 -56.80
N GLU A 57 -17.51 -29.71 -57.23
CA GLU A 57 -18.34 -30.66 -56.49
C GLU A 57 -17.48 -31.74 -55.83
N ALA A 58 -17.67 -32.00 -54.53
CA ALA A 58 -17.10 -33.16 -53.85
C ALA A 58 -18.11 -33.80 -52.89
N LYS A 59 -18.36 -35.09 -53.13
CA LYS A 59 -19.29 -36.00 -52.43
C LYS A 59 -19.00 -36.15 -50.93
N PRO A 60 -19.99 -36.56 -50.12
CA PRO A 60 -19.93 -36.57 -48.67
C PRO A 60 -19.16 -37.78 -48.14
N ARG A 61 -18.31 -37.57 -47.12
CA ARG A 61 -17.72 -38.65 -46.33
C ARG A 61 -18.15 -38.48 -44.87
N SER A 62 -18.83 -39.50 -44.37
CA SER A 62 -19.38 -39.61 -43.03
C SER A 62 -18.31 -39.49 -41.95
N LEU A 63 -18.53 -38.60 -40.98
CA LEU A 63 -17.83 -38.55 -39.71
C LEU A 63 -18.83 -38.88 -38.59
N PRO A 64 -18.47 -39.72 -37.62
CA PRO A 64 -19.39 -40.17 -36.58
C PRO A 64 -19.78 -39.00 -35.66
N LEU A 65 -21.05 -38.97 -35.28
CA LEU A 65 -21.61 -38.04 -34.31
C LEU A 65 -21.03 -38.37 -32.93
N VAL A 66 -19.92 -37.74 -32.56
CA VAL A 66 -19.50 -37.69 -31.16
C VAL A 66 -20.35 -36.60 -30.52
N THR A 67 -21.39 -37.01 -29.81
CA THR A 67 -22.04 -36.17 -28.80
C THR A 67 -21.01 -35.93 -27.71
N GLN A 68 -20.22 -34.85 -27.83
CA GLN A 68 -19.58 -34.26 -26.67
C GLN A 68 -20.71 -33.74 -25.79
N ASP A 69 -20.96 -34.45 -24.68
CA ASP A 69 -21.66 -33.89 -23.54
C ASP A 69 -20.97 -32.57 -23.21
N LEU A 70 -21.66 -31.47 -23.51
CA LEU A 70 -21.21 -30.16 -23.08
C LEU A 70 -21.18 -30.17 -21.56
N ASP A 71 -19.95 -30.13 -21.05
CA ASP A 71 -19.60 -30.03 -19.64
C ASP A 71 -20.65 -29.24 -18.87
N SER A 72 -21.26 -29.93 -17.93
CA SER A 72 -22.00 -29.31 -16.84
C SER A 72 -21.13 -28.18 -16.27
N PRO A 73 -21.64 -26.96 -16.07
CA PRO A 73 -20.84 -25.90 -15.47
C PRO A 73 -20.36 -26.40 -14.11
N SER A 74 -19.05 -26.59 -13.98
CA SER A 74 -18.40 -26.98 -12.73
C SER A 74 -18.95 -26.08 -11.63
N ALA A 75 -19.66 -26.66 -10.66
CA ALA A 75 -20.19 -25.93 -9.53
C ALA A 75 -19.08 -25.04 -8.94
N PRO A 76 -19.36 -23.79 -8.55
CA PRO A 76 -18.35 -22.94 -7.95
C PRO A 76 -17.76 -23.65 -6.74
N THR A 77 -16.50 -24.09 -6.87
CA THR A 77 -15.78 -24.82 -5.82
C THR A 77 -15.90 -24.01 -4.54
N ALA A 78 -16.48 -24.63 -3.50
CA ALA A 78 -16.70 -23.93 -2.25
C ALA A 78 -15.38 -23.33 -1.76
N PRO A 79 -15.40 -22.08 -1.28
CA PRO A 79 -14.22 -21.40 -0.80
C PRO A 79 -13.48 -22.24 0.25
N ALA A 80 -12.19 -22.55 0.01
CA ALA A 80 -11.36 -23.33 0.94
C ALA A 80 -11.46 -22.83 2.40
N PRO A 81 -11.67 -23.74 3.38
CA PRO A 81 -11.82 -23.38 4.78
C PRO A 81 -10.52 -22.80 5.37
N TYR A 82 -10.65 -22.02 6.43
CA TYR A 82 -9.48 -21.51 7.17
C TYR A 82 -8.67 -22.67 7.74
N LYS A 83 -7.34 -22.59 7.57
CA LYS A 83 -6.37 -23.48 8.23
C LYS A 83 -5.43 -22.62 9.08
N PRO A 84 -5.19 -22.98 10.35
CA PRO A 84 -4.18 -22.31 11.16
C PRO A 84 -2.80 -22.38 10.49
N PRO A 85 -1.92 -21.38 10.73
CA PRO A 85 -0.55 -21.40 10.22
C PRO A 85 0.24 -22.56 10.83
N GLU A 86 0.74 -23.47 9.98
CA GLU A 86 1.53 -24.64 10.37
C GLU A 86 3.03 -24.33 10.42
N THR A 87 3.47 -23.27 9.73
CA THR A 87 4.87 -22.86 9.61
C THR A 87 5.09 -21.39 9.97
N GLY A 88 6.32 -21.03 10.34
CA GLY A 88 6.72 -19.65 10.58
C GLY A 88 6.57 -19.21 12.04
N LEU A 89 6.56 -17.89 12.28
CA LEU A 89 6.48 -17.34 13.63
C LEU A 89 5.13 -17.63 14.30
N LEU A 90 4.05 -17.59 13.52
CA LEU A 90 2.69 -17.74 14.04
C LEU A 90 2.40 -19.16 14.55
N SER A 91 3.03 -20.19 13.99
CA SER A 91 2.82 -21.58 14.45
C SER A 91 3.43 -21.85 15.82
N LYS A 92 4.34 -20.99 16.29
CA LYS A 92 4.95 -21.05 17.63
C LYS A 92 4.15 -20.27 18.68
N LEU A 93 3.16 -19.47 18.27
CA LEU A 93 2.35 -18.68 19.18
C LEU A 93 1.24 -19.52 19.80
N PRO A 94 0.78 -19.18 21.02
CA PRO A 94 -0.44 -19.77 21.57
C PRO A 94 -1.62 -19.60 20.62
N ALA A 95 -2.47 -20.63 20.51
CA ALA A 95 -3.60 -20.62 19.57
C ALA A 95 -4.53 -19.40 19.73
N SER A 96 -4.66 -18.88 20.96
CA SER A 96 -5.45 -17.68 21.27
C SER A 96 -4.83 -16.37 20.75
N TRP A 97 -3.52 -16.34 20.51
CA TRP A 97 -2.78 -15.16 20.03
C TRP A 97 -2.68 -15.13 18.51
N VAL A 98 -2.76 -16.28 17.85
CA VAL A 98 -2.66 -16.39 16.38
C VAL A 98 -3.62 -15.43 15.65
N PRO A 99 -4.92 -15.31 16.00
CA PRO A 99 -5.80 -14.37 15.32
C PRO A 99 -5.35 -12.91 15.45
N TYR A 100 -4.75 -12.52 16.58
CA TYR A 100 -4.24 -11.16 16.78
C TYR A 100 -2.94 -10.93 15.99
N ALA A 101 -2.06 -11.94 15.92
CA ALA A 101 -0.86 -11.88 15.10
C ALA A 101 -1.18 -11.78 13.59
N GLU A 102 -2.18 -12.52 13.11
CA GLU A 102 -2.68 -12.38 11.73
C GLU A 102 -3.35 -11.03 11.49
N LEU A 103 -4.05 -10.49 12.48
CA LEU A 103 -4.73 -9.20 12.39
C LEU A 103 -3.74 -8.07 12.12
N ILE A 104 -2.57 -8.09 12.77
CA ILE A 104 -1.49 -7.12 12.55
C ILE A 104 -0.62 -7.43 11.34
N ARG A 105 -0.88 -8.53 10.63
CA ARG A 105 -0.08 -9.03 9.50
C ARG A 105 1.35 -9.40 9.90
N LEU A 106 1.53 -9.99 11.07
CA LEU A 106 2.85 -10.45 11.52
C LEU A 106 3.41 -11.56 10.60
N ASP A 107 2.53 -12.28 9.90
CA ASP A 107 2.85 -13.25 8.85
C ASP A 107 3.35 -12.60 7.55
N LYS A 108 3.01 -11.33 7.32
CA LYS A 108 3.30 -10.58 6.07
C LYS A 108 3.97 -9.24 6.40
N PRO A 109 5.24 -9.26 6.87
CA PRO A 109 5.91 -8.08 7.43
C PRO A 109 6.32 -7.02 6.39
N ALA A 110 6.13 -7.27 5.08
CA ALA A 110 6.52 -6.33 4.01
C ALA A 110 6.01 -4.89 4.26
N GLY A 111 4.76 -4.75 4.71
CA GLY A 111 4.20 -3.43 5.04
C GLY A 111 4.88 -2.73 6.22
N THR A 112 5.41 -3.48 7.18
CA THR A 112 6.19 -2.92 8.30
C THR A 112 7.53 -2.41 7.80
N TYR A 113 8.21 -3.15 6.92
CA TYR A 113 9.48 -2.70 6.34
C TYR A 113 9.30 -1.45 5.48
N TYR A 114 8.24 -1.38 4.67
CA TYR A 114 7.93 -0.18 3.90
C TYR A 114 7.66 1.05 4.76
N LEU A 115 7.04 0.88 5.93
CA LEU A 115 6.85 1.99 6.87
C LEU A 115 8.15 2.35 7.62
N PHE A 116 9.03 1.38 7.83
CA PHE A 116 10.30 1.56 8.55
C PHE A 116 11.40 2.20 7.70
N PHE A 117 11.56 1.81 6.44
CA PHE A 117 12.67 2.28 5.59
C PHE A 117 12.76 3.82 5.50
N PRO A 118 11.67 4.58 5.31
CA PRO A 118 11.73 6.04 5.35
C PRO A 118 12.28 6.60 6.67
N CYS A 119 11.93 5.99 7.81
CA CYS A 119 12.49 6.36 9.12
C CYS A 119 13.99 6.06 9.21
N LEU A 120 14.42 4.91 8.68
CA LEU A 120 15.83 4.53 8.67
C LEU A 120 16.63 5.47 7.75
N PHE A 121 16.11 5.80 6.58
CA PHE A 121 16.77 6.70 5.63
C PHE A 121 16.98 8.09 6.24
N SER A 122 15.94 8.65 6.86
CA SER A 122 16.04 9.97 7.48
C SER A 122 16.97 9.96 8.69
N THR A 123 16.96 8.90 9.50
CA THR A 123 17.88 8.75 10.63
C THR A 123 19.34 8.73 10.16
N LEU A 124 19.66 7.92 9.15
CA LEU A 124 21.02 7.83 8.62
C LEU A 124 21.47 9.11 7.90
N MET A 125 20.56 9.80 7.21
CA MET A 125 20.86 11.08 6.56
C MET A 125 21.03 12.22 7.58
N ALA A 126 20.24 12.22 8.64
CA ALA A 126 20.33 13.21 9.72
C ALA A 126 21.55 13.00 10.62
N ALA A 127 22.04 11.77 10.77
CA ALA A 127 23.11 11.45 11.72
C ALA A 127 24.41 12.26 11.53
N PRO A 128 24.94 12.43 10.30
CA PRO A 128 26.09 13.32 10.05
C PRO A 128 25.79 14.82 10.17
N MET A 129 24.51 15.21 10.18
CA MET A 129 24.08 16.61 10.25
C MET A 129 23.81 17.08 11.69
N ALA A 130 23.69 16.14 12.63
CA ALA A 130 23.52 16.45 14.04
C ALA A 130 24.78 17.12 14.61
N MET A 131 24.60 18.00 15.60
CA MET A 131 25.69 18.71 16.27
C MET A 131 25.64 18.45 17.78
N PRO A 132 26.61 17.70 18.36
CA PRO A 132 27.67 16.95 17.68
C PRO A 132 27.10 15.80 16.82
N MET A 133 27.91 15.28 15.90
CA MET A 133 27.53 14.17 15.02
C MET A 133 26.98 12.99 15.85
N ALA A 134 25.85 12.43 15.40
CA ALA A 134 25.17 11.37 16.13
C ALA A 134 26.08 10.14 16.29
N THR A 135 26.12 9.56 17.48
CA THR A 135 26.93 8.37 17.75
C THR A 135 26.28 7.11 17.15
N PRO A 136 27.04 6.05 16.84
CA PRO A 136 26.45 4.82 16.30
C PRO A 136 25.37 4.23 17.22
N GLY A 137 25.55 4.38 18.54
CA GLY A 137 24.57 3.99 19.54
C GLY A 137 23.24 4.75 19.42
N SER A 138 23.27 6.07 19.20
CA SER A 138 22.04 6.86 19.03
C SER A 138 21.35 6.57 17.70
N VAL A 139 22.12 6.32 16.62
CA VAL A 139 21.59 5.91 15.32
C VAL A 139 20.88 4.56 15.41
N ILE A 140 21.53 3.56 16.04
CA ILE A 140 20.95 2.22 16.25
C ILE A 140 19.72 2.32 17.15
N GLY A 141 19.83 3.01 18.30
CA GLY A 141 18.71 3.18 19.24
C GLY A 141 17.48 3.82 18.59
N THR A 142 17.68 4.95 17.89
CA THR A 142 16.62 5.64 17.14
C THR A 142 16.01 4.74 16.06
N SER A 143 16.84 4.01 15.32
CA SER A 143 16.37 3.06 14.28
C SER A 143 15.54 1.93 14.88
N LEU A 144 15.93 1.38 16.04
CA LEU A 144 15.19 0.33 16.73
C LEU A 144 13.85 0.84 17.29
N LEU A 145 13.81 2.06 17.81
CA LEU A 145 12.56 2.71 18.23
C LEU A 145 11.64 2.91 17.03
N PHE A 146 12.15 3.40 15.88
CA PHE A 146 11.35 3.53 14.67
C PHE A 146 10.88 2.18 14.12
N PHE A 147 11.70 1.13 14.16
CA PHE A 147 11.29 -0.21 13.74
C PHE A 147 10.15 -0.74 14.63
N SER A 148 10.29 -0.58 15.94
CA SER A 148 9.25 -0.97 16.91
C SER A 148 7.96 -0.18 16.70
N GLY A 149 8.07 1.13 16.51
CA GLY A 149 6.94 2.00 16.16
C GLY A 149 6.28 1.60 14.85
N ALA A 150 7.06 1.31 13.80
CA ALA A 150 6.55 0.88 12.50
C ALA A 150 5.80 -0.46 12.60
N LEU A 151 6.31 -1.43 13.38
CA LEU A 151 5.63 -2.70 13.62
C LEU A 151 4.27 -2.49 14.29
N ILE A 152 4.23 -1.69 15.36
CA ILE A 152 3.01 -1.41 16.13
C ILE A 152 2.01 -0.62 15.28
N MET A 153 2.44 0.48 14.65
CA MET A 153 1.57 1.38 13.90
C MET A 153 1.07 0.76 12.60
N ARG A 154 1.89 -0.05 11.92
CA ARG A 154 1.41 -0.86 10.79
C ARG A 154 0.33 -1.83 11.25
N GLY A 155 0.54 -2.49 12.38
CA GLY A 155 -0.43 -3.37 13.02
C GLY A 155 -1.75 -2.66 13.34
N ALA A 156 -1.68 -1.47 13.94
CA ALA A 156 -2.85 -0.62 14.21
C ALA A 156 -3.61 -0.27 12.93
N GLY A 157 -2.89 0.15 11.88
CA GLY A 157 -3.48 0.45 10.58
C GLY A 157 -4.18 -0.77 9.97
N CYS A 158 -3.60 -1.98 10.08
CA CYS A 158 -4.26 -3.22 9.66
C CYS A 158 -5.54 -3.49 10.45
N THR A 159 -5.49 -3.38 11.78
CA THR A 159 -6.67 -3.58 12.64
C THR A 159 -7.80 -2.62 12.29
N ILE A 160 -7.49 -1.32 12.13
CA ILE A 160 -8.47 -0.29 11.76
C ILE A 160 -9.06 -0.57 10.38
N ASN A 161 -8.24 -0.96 9.40
CA ASN A 161 -8.71 -1.30 8.07
C ASN A 161 -9.68 -2.50 8.12
N ASP A 162 -9.33 -3.58 8.82
CA ASP A 162 -10.20 -4.77 8.95
C ASP A 162 -11.49 -4.45 9.74
N LEU A 163 -11.46 -3.51 10.70
CA LEU A 163 -12.67 -3.04 11.41
C LEU A 163 -13.62 -2.27 10.48
N TRP A 164 -13.09 -1.43 9.59
CA TRP A 164 -13.88 -0.68 8.61
C TRP A 164 -14.42 -1.57 7.50
N ASP A 165 -13.63 -2.55 7.06
CA ASP A 165 -13.96 -3.46 5.97
C ASP A 165 -14.74 -4.71 6.45
N ARG A 166 -15.09 -4.81 7.73
CA ARG A 166 -15.71 -6.01 8.35
C ARG A 166 -16.96 -6.56 7.65
N ASN A 167 -17.72 -5.70 6.95
CA ASN A 167 -18.92 -6.10 6.21
C ASN A 167 -18.60 -6.49 4.76
N LEU A 168 -17.48 -6.00 4.22
CA LEU A 168 -17.05 -6.20 2.83
C LEU A 168 -16.14 -7.42 2.73
N ASP A 169 -15.17 -7.55 3.64
CA ASP A 169 -14.16 -8.60 3.63
C ASP A 169 -14.71 -10.03 3.55
N PRO A 170 -15.82 -10.40 4.22
CA PRO A 170 -16.40 -11.74 4.08
C PRO A 170 -16.80 -12.12 2.65
N HIS A 171 -17.06 -11.13 1.79
CA HIS A 171 -17.52 -11.30 0.42
C HIS A 171 -16.37 -11.27 -0.61
N VAL A 172 -15.12 -11.08 -0.18
CA VAL A 172 -13.95 -10.96 -1.06
C VAL A 172 -13.01 -12.15 -0.87
N SER A 173 -12.72 -12.88 -1.94
CA SER A 173 -11.93 -14.12 -1.92
C SER A 173 -10.60 -14.00 -1.17
N ARG A 174 -9.90 -12.88 -1.32
CA ARG A 174 -8.59 -12.62 -0.70
C ARG A 174 -8.68 -12.27 0.80
N THR A 175 -9.78 -11.64 1.23
CA THR A 175 -9.86 -11.03 2.57
C THR A 175 -10.87 -11.71 3.49
N ARG A 176 -11.69 -12.63 2.98
CA ARG A 176 -12.68 -13.39 3.76
C ARG A 176 -12.11 -14.16 4.95
N LEU A 177 -10.85 -14.57 4.87
CA LEU A 177 -10.17 -15.34 5.93
C LEU A 177 -9.50 -14.44 6.98
N ARG A 178 -9.64 -13.12 6.89
CA ARG A 178 -9.11 -12.21 7.92
C ARG A 178 -9.78 -12.46 9.27
N PRO A 179 -9.08 -12.24 10.40
CA PRO A 179 -9.59 -12.60 11.73
C PRO A 179 -10.95 -11.98 12.09
N ILE A 180 -11.19 -10.72 11.76
CA ILE A 180 -12.47 -10.05 12.00
C ILE A 180 -13.56 -10.57 11.05
N ALA A 181 -13.22 -10.72 9.76
CA ALA A 181 -14.14 -11.19 8.72
C ALA A 181 -14.64 -12.62 8.96
N ARG A 182 -13.76 -13.52 9.42
CA ARG A 182 -14.13 -14.92 9.74
C ARG A 182 -14.70 -15.10 11.16
N GLY A 183 -14.85 -14.02 11.92
CA GLY A 183 -15.39 -14.04 13.29
C GLY A 183 -14.44 -14.55 14.38
N ALA A 184 -13.15 -14.73 14.09
CA ALA A 184 -12.16 -15.15 15.10
C ALA A 184 -11.88 -14.03 16.13
N ILE A 185 -12.06 -12.77 15.75
CA ILE A 185 -11.98 -11.60 16.63
C ILE A 185 -13.26 -10.79 16.48
N THR A 186 -13.92 -10.48 17.60
CA THR A 186 -15.12 -9.62 17.58
C THR A 186 -14.72 -8.16 17.30
N PRO A 187 -15.59 -7.34 16.68
CA PRO A 187 -15.28 -5.93 16.42
C PRO A 187 -14.89 -5.15 17.69
N PHE A 188 -15.51 -5.45 18.83
CA PHE A 188 -15.15 -4.84 20.11
C PHE A 188 -13.73 -5.23 20.57
N LYS A 189 -13.37 -6.52 20.47
CA LYS A 189 -11.99 -6.97 20.75
C LYS A 189 -10.97 -6.32 19.82
N GLY A 190 -11.32 -6.15 18.54
CA GLY A 190 -10.51 -5.41 17.57
C GLY A 190 -10.30 -3.95 18.00
N LEU A 191 -11.36 -3.26 18.42
CA LEU A 191 -11.29 -1.88 18.90
C LEU A 191 -10.40 -1.73 20.14
N VAL A 192 -10.58 -2.60 21.14
CA VAL A 192 -9.74 -2.62 22.35
C VAL A 192 -8.27 -2.85 21.97
N TYR A 193 -8.02 -3.78 21.04
CA TYR A 193 -6.66 -4.08 20.58
C TYR A 193 -6.03 -2.91 19.82
N THR A 194 -6.79 -2.19 18.98
CA THR A 194 -6.34 -0.91 18.40
C THR A 194 -5.96 0.08 19.48
N GLY A 195 -6.76 0.21 20.55
CA GLY A 195 -6.44 1.06 21.69
C GLY A 195 -5.09 0.71 22.31
N VAL A 196 -4.85 -0.57 22.59
CA VAL A 196 -3.56 -1.07 23.11
C VAL A 196 -2.40 -0.74 22.16
N GLN A 197 -2.58 -0.92 20.86
CA GLN A 197 -1.56 -0.60 19.85
C GLN A 197 -1.25 0.89 19.81
N LEU A 198 -2.27 1.75 19.87
CA LEU A 198 -2.08 3.20 19.86
C LEU A 198 -1.39 3.70 21.14
N PHE A 199 -1.73 3.14 22.31
CA PHE A 199 -1.02 3.45 23.56
C PHE A 199 0.43 2.96 23.54
N ALA A 200 0.68 1.76 22.99
CA ALA A 200 2.05 1.26 22.81
C ALA A 200 2.84 2.15 21.83
N GLY A 201 2.22 2.56 20.73
CA GLY A 201 2.80 3.50 19.77
C GLY A 201 3.10 4.87 20.38
N LEU A 202 2.19 5.39 21.22
CA LEU A 202 2.43 6.60 22.01
C LEU A 202 3.60 6.43 22.98
N GLY A 203 3.72 5.28 23.65
CA GLY A 203 4.86 4.97 24.51
C GLY A 203 6.20 4.94 23.78
N ILE A 204 6.23 4.52 22.52
CA ILE A 204 7.42 4.67 21.66
C ILE A 204 7.64 6.14 21.29
N LEU A 205 6.58 6.85 20.90
CA LEU A 205 6.67 8.24 20.48
C LEU A 205 7.19 9.17 21.59
N LEU A 206 6.80 8.93 22.84
CA LEU A 206 7.24 9.69 24.01
C LEU A 206 8.71 9.45 24.40
N GLN A 207 9.37 8.43 23.83
CA GLN A 207 10.81 8.23 24.01
C GLN A 207 11.64 9.12 23.07
N PHE A 208 11.01 9.73 22.07
CA PHE A 208 11.67 10.72 21.21
C PHE A 208 11.65 12.12 21.84
N PRO A 209 12.55 13.02 21.41
CA PRO A 209 12.50 14.43 21.79
C PRO A 209 11.14 15.06 21.51
N LEU A 210 10.69 15.97 22.38
CA LEU A 210 9.39 16.65 22.27
C LEU A 210 9.09 17.24 20.88
N PRO A 211 10.07 17.82 20.14
CA PRO A 211 9.88 18.25 18.75
C PRO A 211 9.25 17.20 17.84
N CYS A 212 9.54 15.91 18.05
CA CYS A 212 8.96 14.83 17.26
C CYS A 212 7.43 14.76 17.37
N LEU A 213 6.83 15.20 18.47
CA LEU A 213 5.37 15.31 18.57
C LEU A 213 4.82 16.33 17.58
N PHE A 214 5.45 17.51 17.48
CA PHE A 214 4.99 18.56 16.57
C PHE A 214 5.11 18.16 15.10
N TYR A 215 6.17 17.44 14.73
CA TYR A 215 6.33 16.91 13.38
C TYR A 215 5.49 15.65 13.11
N GLY A 216 5.21 14.84 14.15
CA GLY A 216 4.49 13.58 14.04
C GLY A 216 2.97 13.73 13.99
N VAL A 217 2.38 14.63 14.80
CA VAL A 217 0.92 14.81 14.91
C VAL A 217 0.23 15.12 13.58
N PRO A 218 0.77 15.98 12.68
CA PRO A 218 0.13 16.26 11.40
C PRO A 218 -0.05 15.01 10.51
N SER A 219 0.79 13.98 10.68
CA SER A 219 0.64 12.71 9.94
C SER A 219 -0.70 12.01 10.20
N LEU A 220 -1.30 12.22 11.39
CA LEU A 220 -2.57 11.59 11.78
C LEU A 220 -3.72 12.01 10.85
N LEU A 221 -3.68 13.23 10.31
CA LEU A 221 -4.66 13.70 9.33
C LEU A 221 -4.59 12.89 8.03
N LEU A 222 -3.38 12.56 7.58
CA LEU A 222 -3.17 11.74 6.39
C LEU A 222 -3.59 10.28 6.65
N VAL A 223 -3.23 9.74 7.81
CA VAL A 223 -3.61 8.36 8.20
C VAL A 223 -5.12 8.22 8.29
N ALA A 224 -5.82 9.20 8.88
CA ALA A 224 -7.28 9.19 8.99
C ALA A 224 -7.98 9.37 7.64
N SER A 225 -7.39 10.11 6.70
CA SER A 225 -7.98 10.35 5.37
C SER A 225 -7.70 9.24 4.36
N TYR A 226 -6.66 8.43 4.53
CA TYR A 226 -6.30 7.35 3.60
C TYR A 226 -7.44 6.35 3.30
N PRO A 227 -8.19 5.83 4.30
CA PRO A 227 -9.33 4.96 4.02
C PRO A 227 -10.42 5.61 3.15
N LEU A 228 -10.62 6.93 3.28
CA LEU A 228 -11.56 7.68 2.45
C LEU A 228 -11.02 7.85 1.02
N ALA A 229 -9.72 8.01 0.85
CA ALA A 229 -9.08 8.16 -0.46
C ALA A 229 -9.43 7.00 -1.40
N LYS A 230 -9.47 5.76 -0.90
CA LYS A 230 -9.87 4.57 -1.66
C LYS A 230 -11.28 4.69 -2.30
N ARG A 231 -12.15 5.52 -1.75
CA ARG A 231 -13.55 5.68 -2.18
C ARG A 231 -13.78 6.87 -3.11
N VAL A 232 -12.86 7.84 -3.12
CA VAL A 232 -13.06 9.13 -3.80
C VAL A 232 -12.08 9.38 -4.96
N THR A 233 -10.95 8.67 -5.03
CA THR A 233 -9.92 8.92 -6.06
C THR A 233 -9.45 7.63 -6.75
N TYR A 234 -8.97 7.78 -7.99
CA TYR A 234 -8.25 6.75 -8.74
C TYR A 234 -6.82 6.52 -8.23
N TYR A 235 -6.32 7.41 -7.36
CA TYR A 235 -4.93 7.46 -6.91
C TYR A 235 -4.77 7.29 -5.39
N PRO A 236 -5.39 6.28 -4.74
CA PRO A 236 -5.17 6.04 -3.32
C PRO A 236 -3.69 5.77 -2.98
N GLN A 237 -2.89 5.32 -3.96
CA GLN A 237 -1.44 5.12 -3.86
C GLN A 237 -0.70 6.41 -3.51
N ALA A 238 -1.17 7.57 -4.02
CA ALA A 238 -0.54 8.85 -3.71
C ALA A 238 -0.76 9.23 -2.24
N VAL A 239 -1.98 9.03 -1.73
CA VAL A 239 -2.31 9.26 -0.31
C VAL A 239 -1.58 8.25 0.58
N LEU A 240 -1.47 6.99 0.14
CA LEU A 240 -0.64 6.00 0.81
C LEU A 240 0.82 6.47 0.89
N GLY A 241 1.37 6.99 -0.22
CA GLY A 241 2.70 7.55 -0.29
C GLY A 241 2.93 8.65 0.75
N LEU A 242 2.00 9.59 0.87
CA LEU A 242 2.05 10.64 1.89
C LEU A 242 2.08 10.05 3.31
N THR A 243 1.26 9.03 3.59
CA THR A 243 1.23 8.40 4.92
C THR A 243 2.47 7.56 5.25
N PHE A 244 2.89 6.68 4.35
CA PHE A 244 3.98 5.73 4.59
C PHE A 244 5.34 6.41 4.58
N SER A 245 5.48 7.50 3.81
CA SER A 245 6.77 8.20 3.68
C SER A 245 7.05 9.15 4.83
N TRP A 246 6.10 9.41 5.74
CA TRP A 246 6.25 10.43 6.80
C TRP A 246 7.50 10.22 7.67
N GLY A 247 7.93 8.97 7.82
CA GLY A 247 9.19 8.60 8.47
C GLY A 247 10.42 9.30 7.90
N ALA A 248 10.40 9.68 6.62
CA ALA A 248 11.48 10.43 5.95
C ALA A 248 11.75 11.81 6.57
N ILE A 249 10.82 12.32 7.38
CA ILE A 249 10.96 13.59 8.11
C ILE A 249 11.43 13.33 9.55
N MET A 250 10.95 12.25 10.18
CA MET A 250 11.04 12.04 11.62
C MET A 250 12.46 11.80 12.16
N GLY A 251 13.38 11.29 11.34
CA GLY A 251 14.77 11.04 11.76
C GLY A 251 15.54 12.32 12.15
N PHE A 252 15.21 13.46 11.51
CA PHE A 252 15.86 14.74 11.78
C PHE A 252 15.56 15.26 13.21
N PRO A 253 14.29 15.51 13.59
CA PRO A 253 13.97 15.94 14.95
C PRO A 253 14.28 14.87 16.01
N ALA A 254 14.29 13.58 15.65
CA ALA A 254 14.68 12.50 16.56
C ALA A 254 16.16 12.58 16.98
N LEU A 255 17.02 13.09 16.09
CA LEU A 255 18.44 13.34 16.38
C LEU A 255 18.72 14.80 16.79
N GLY A 256 17.69 15.56 17.13
CA GLY A 256 17.82 16.93 17.65
C GLY A 256 17.94 18.02 16.59
N ILE A 257 17.72 17.69 15.31
CA ILE A 257 17.75 18.69 14.23
C ILE A 257 16.37 19.29 14.06
N ASP A 258 16.26 20.58 14.36
CA ASP A 258 15.03 21.33 14.07
C ASP A 258 15.01 21.78 12.60
N LEU A 259 14.08 21.20 11.84
CA LEU A 259 13.95 21.45 10.40
C LEU A 259 13.56 22.89 10.08
N LEU A 260 12.79 23.55 10.93
CA LEU A 260 12.33 24.93 10.66
C LEU A 260 13.46 25.96 10.79
N SER A 261 14.47 25.68 11.61
CA SER A 261 15.65 26.54 11.77
C SER A 261 16.82 26.16 10.86
N HIS A 262 16.87 24.93 10.36
CA HIS A 262 17.99 24.42 9.55
C HIS A 262 17.59 24.20 8.08
N THR A 263 17.78 25.22 7.24
CA THR A 263 17.38 25.19 5.82
C THR A 263 17.95 23.98 5.05
N PRO A 264 19.24 23.59 5.16
CA PRO A 264 19.74 22.41 4.46
C PRO A 264 19.04 21.11 4.88
N ALA A 265 18.76 20.97 6.19
CA ALA A 265 18.03 19.82 6.73
C ALA A 265 16.59 19.79 6.24
N LEU A 266 15.91 20.95 6.17
CA LEU A 266 14.56 21.06 5.61
C LEU A 266 14.51 20.63 4.15
N THR A 267 15.45 21.12 3.33
CA THR A 267 15.54 20.75 1.92
C THR A 267 15.82 19.25 1.75
N ALA A 268 16.78 18.70 2.53
CA ALA A 268 17.08 17.29 2.53
C ALA A 268 15.86 16.43 2.91
N ALA A 269 15.17 16.78 4.00
CA ALA A 269 13.97 16.09 4.47
C ALA A 269 12.83 16.15 3.44
N ALA A 270 12.59 17.31 2.83
CA ALA A 270 11.55 17.49 1.82
C ALA A 270 11.83 16.66 0.56
N CYS A 271 13.07 16.69 0.05
CA CYS A 271 13.49 15.89 -1.10
C CYS A 271 13.43 14.39 -0.79
N LEU A 272 13.88 13.97 0.40
CA LEU A 272 13.83 12.57 0.83
C LEU A 272 12.38 12.09 0.99
N TYR A 273 11.51 12.92 1.56
CA TYR A 273 10.08 12.63 1.69
C TYR A 273 9.41 12.47 0.32
N ALA A 274 9.65 13.40 -0.60
CA ALA A 274 9.13 13.34 -1.96
C ALA A 274 9.69 12.12 -2.75
N SER A 275 10.96 11.77 -2.55
CA SER A 275 11.57 10.55 -3.09
C SER A 275 10.84 9.30 -2.60
N ASN A 276 10.60 9.18 -1.29
CA ASN A 276 9.89 8.04 -0.71
C ASN A 276 8.41 7.96 -1.16
N ILE A 277 7.74 9.09 -1.39
CA ILE A 277 6.40 9.11 -1.96
C ILE A 277 6.40 8.51 -3.37
N ALA A 278 7.33 8.93 -4.23
CA ALA A 278 7.47 8.38 -5.57
C ALA A 278 7.77 6.86 -5.53
N TRP A 279 8.65 6.43 -4.62
CA TRP A 279 8.92 5.01 -4.40
C TRP A 279 7.66 4.25 -3.95
N THR A 280 6.87 4.84 -3.06
CA THR A 280 5.62 4.24 -2.57
C THR A 280 4.59 4.05 -3.65
N ILE A 281 4.37 5.08 -4.47
CA ILE A 281 3.46 4.96 -5.62
C ILE A 281 3.96 3.86 -6.56
N LEU A 282 5.27 3.77 -6.79
CA LEU A 282 5.89 2.81 -7.69
C LEU A 282 5.68 1.36 -7.22
N TYR A 283 6.00 1.01 -5.97
CA TYR A 283 5.83 -0.37 -5.50
C TYR A 283 4.36 -0.72 -5.27
N ASP A 284 3.53 0.23 -4.84
CA ASP A 284 2.10 -0.02 -4.59
C ASP A 284 1.32 -0.13 -5.90
N MET A 285 1.81 0.48 -6.98
CA MET A 285 1.29 0.25 -8.33
C MET A 285 1.54 -1.20 -8.80
N ILE A 286 2.71 -1.78 -8.51
CA ILE A 286 2.99 -3.21 -8.77
C ILE A 286 2.07 -4.10 -7.94
N TYR A 287 1.87 -3.75 -6.67
CA TYR A 287 0.95 -4.48 -5.79
C TYR A 287 -0.50 -4.40 -6.30
N ALA A 288 -0.96 -3.25 -6.77
CA ALA A 288 -2.32 -3.06 -7.29
C ALA A 288 -2.61 -3.92 -8.54
N HIS A 289 -1.60 -4.30 -9.32
CA HIS A 289 -1.77 -5.23 -10.45
C HIS A 289 -2.23 -6.63 -10.03
N MET A 290 -2.10 -6.99 -8.75
CA MET A 290 -2.64 -8.25 -8.21
C MET A 290 -4.17 -8.27 -8.17
N ASP A 291 -4.79 -7.12 -7.93
CA ASP A 291 -6.23 -6.99 -7.71
C ASP A 291 -6.98 -6.46 -8.96
N ILE A 292 -6.28 -6.16 -10.07
CA ILE A 292 -6.87 -5.50 -11.26
C ILE A 292 -8.09 -6.23 -11.84
N LYS A 293 -8.09 -7.57 -11.83
CA LYS A 293 -9.20 -8.39 -12.35
C LYS A 293 -10.45 -8.30 -11.47
N ASP A 294 -10.25 -8.20 -10.16
CA ASP A 294 -11.33 -8.10 -9.20
C ASP A 294 -11.84 -6.65 -9.11
N ASP A 295 -10.94 -5.67 -9.22
CA ASP A 295 -11.28 -4.25 -9.30
C ASP A 295 -12.18 -3.95 -10.52
N VAL A 296 -11.85 -4.50 -11.69
CA VAL A 296 -12.67 -4.36 -12.91
C VAL A 296 -14.08 -4.92 -12.69
N LYS A 297 -14.20 -6.10 -12.08
CA LYS A 297 -15.49 -6.73 -11.80
C LYS A 297 -16.31 -5.96 -10.76
N ALA A 298 -15.65 -5.35 -9.78
CA ALA A 298 -16.28 -4.57 -8.72
C ALA A 298 -16.55 -3.10 -9.13
N GLY A 299 -16.11 -2.67 -10.32
CA GLY A 299 -16.21 -1.28 -10.76
C GLY A 299 -15.31 -0.31 -9.97
N ILE A 300 -14.27 -0.83 -9.31
CA ILE A 300 -13.32 -0.07 -8.50
C ILE A 300 -12.32 0.64 -9.42
N LYS A 301 -12.00 1.88 -9.04
CA LYS A 301 -11.15 2.81 -9.78
C LYS A 301 -9.71 2.73 -9.22
N SER A 302 -8.73 2.24 -10.00
CA SER A 302 -7.33 2.16 -9.55
C SER A 302 -6.33 2.71 -10.59
N ILE A 303 -5.14 3.14 -10.12
CA ILE A 303 -4.06 3.64 -11.00
C ILE A 303 -3.59 2.55 -11.97
N ALA A 304 -3.56 1.29 -11.52
CA ALA A 304 -3.17 0.14 -12.33
C ALA A 304 -4.17 -0.04 -13.48
N LEU A 305 -5.47 0.09 -13.21
CA LEU A 305 -6.50 0.05 -14.25
C LEU A 305 -6.39 1.21 -15.24
N LYS A 306 -6.10 2.42 -14.74
CA LYS A 306 -5.98 3.62 -15.59
C LYS A 306 -4.76 3.58 -16.52
N HIS A 307 -3.66 2.95 -16.07
CA HIS A 307 -2.39 2.92 -16.79
C HIS A 307 -1.94 1.50 -17.17
N ASP A 308 -2.87 0.55 -17.35
CA ASP A 308 -2.55 -0.86 -17.61
C ASP A 308 -1.62 -1.02 -18.83
N ALA A 309 -1.92 -0.34 -19.94
CA ALA A 309 -1.13 -0.38 -21.17
C ALA A 309 0.27 0.25 -21.04
N GLU A 310 0.44 1.22 -20.14
CA GLU A 310 1.65 2.04 -20.03
C GLU A 310 2.35 1.90 -18.67
N THR A 311 2.00 0.89 -17.86
CA THR A 311 2.45 0.79 -16.47
C THR A 311 3.97 0.85 -16.37
N LYS A 312 4.72 0.13 -17.22
CA LYS A 312 6.19 0.15 -17.16
C LYS A 312 6.79 1.53 -17.46
N GLN A 313 6.16 2.35 -18.30
CA GLN A 313 6.59 3.73 -18.55
C GLN A 313 6.36 4.60 -17.31
N VAL A 314 5.19 4.48 -16.68
CA VAL A 314 4.88 5.19 -15.42
C VAL A 314 5.84 4.79 -14.30
N LEU A 315 6.12 3.49 -14.14
CA LEU A 315 7.09 3.00 -13.15
C LEU A 315 8.49 3.55 -13.42
N THR A 316 8.90 3.66 -14.68
CA THR A 316 10.21 4.22 -15.05
C THR A 316 10.29 5.71 -14.73
N GLY A 317 9.23 6.48 -15.02
CA GLY A 317 9.14 7.89 -14.65
C GLY A 317 9.19 8.10 -13.14
N LEU A 318 8.45 7.29 -12.37
CA LEU A 318 8.49 7.33 -10.91
C LEU A 318 9.87 6.94 -10.35
N ALA A 319 10.56 5.97 -10.95
CA ALA A 319 11.92 5.61 -10.55
C ALA A 319 12.89 6.76 -10.79
N ALA A 320 12.82 7.41 -11.96
CA ALA A 320 13.65 8.57 -12.27
C ALA A 320 13.41 9.73 -11.29
N VAL A 321 12.15 10.03 -10.97
CA VAL A 321 11.77 11.04 -9.97
C VAL A 321 12.33 10.66 -8.59
N GLN A 322 12.14 9.41 -8.16
CA GLN A 322 12.63 8.89 -6.88
C GLN A 322 14.15 9.08 -6.75
N ILE A 323 14.93 8.65 -7.74
CA ILE A 323 16.39 8.71 -7.73
C ILE A 323 16.86 10.17 -7.77
N SER A 324 16.23 11.02 -8.59
CA SER A 324 16.61 12.43 -8.71
C SER A 324 16.39 13.18 -7.41
N LEU A 325 15.25 12.95 -6.75
CA LEU A 325 14.96 13.55 -5.45
C LEU A 325 15.83 12.96 -4.33
N LEU A 326 16.20 11.68 -4.41
CA LEU A 326 17.15 11.08 -3.47
C LEU A 326 18.53 11.73 -3.60
N ALA A 327 19.01 11.95 -4.84
CA ALA A 327 20.26 12.64 -5.10
C ALA A 327 20.21 14.11 -4.62
N ALA A 328 19.09 14.81 -4.87
CA ALA A 328 18.88 16.16 -4.36
C ALA A 328 18.89 16.22 -2.83
N ALA A 329 18.31 15.22 -2.15
CA ALA A 329 18.35 15.12 -0.70
C ALA A 329 19.78 14.95 -0.17
N GLY A 330 20.58 14.07 -0.79
CA GLY A 330 21.99 13.91 -0.45
C GLY A 330 22.82 15.16 -0.69
N PHE A 331 22.58 15.87 -1.81
CA PHE A 331 23.26 17.13 -2.09
C PHE A 331 22.94 18.19 -1.02
N ALA A 332 21.67 18.34 -0.64
CA ALA A 332 21.25 19.26 0.41
C ALA A 332 21.80 18.89 1.80
N ALA A 333 21.95 17.59 2.08
CA ALA A 333 22.52 17.07 3.33
C ALA A 333 24.06 17.13 3.38
N GLY A 334 24.73 17.50 2.28
CA GLY A 334 26.19 17.42 2.18
C GLY A 334 26.71 15.97 2.28
N ALA A 335 25.97 15.02 1.69
CA ALA A 335 26.35 13.60 1.69
C ALA A 335 27.60 13.35 0.84
N GLY A 336 28.39 12.34 1.21
CA GLY A 336 29.61 11.99 0.51
C GLY A 336 29.39 11.08 -0.72
N PRO A 337 30.47 10.73 -1.44
CA PRO A 337 30.39 9.89 -2.64
C PRO A 337 29.79 8.50 -2.38
N ALA A 338 29.97 7.96 -1.16
CA ALA A 338 29.45 6.66 -0.79
C ALA A 338 27.92 6.63 -0.83
N PHE A 339 27.25 7.72 -0.43
CA PHE A 339 25.81 7.87 -0.58
C PHE A 339 25.38 7.87 -2.05
N PHE A 340 26.02 8.68 -2.90
CA PHE A 340 25.61 8.80 -4.30
C PHE A 340 25.82 7.49 -5.08
N VAL A 341 26.94 6.82 -4.88
CA VAL A 341 27.20 5.53 -5.54
C VAL A 341 26.34 4.43 -4.95
N GLY A 342 26.33 4.29 -3.62
CA GLY A 342 25.65 3.21 -2.92
C GLY A 342 24.14 3.35 -2.95
N SER A 343 23.59 4.48 -2.49
CA SER A 343 22.15 4.68 -2.39
C SER A 343 21.53 5.05 -3.73
N CYS A 344 21.98 6.10 -4.42
CA CYS A 344 21.37 6.52 -5.69
C CYS A 344 21.68 5.55 -6.83
N GLY A 345 22.96 5.18 -7.01
CA GLY A 345 23.37 4.21 -8.02
C GLY A 345 22.77 2.83 -7.77
N GLY A 346 22.77 2.38 -6.51
CA GLY A 346 22.13 1.13 -6.12
C GLY A 346 20.62 1.11 -6.37
N ALA A 347 19.88 2.15 -5.96
CA ALA A 347 18.45 2.27 -6.24
C ALA A 347 18.14 2.27 -7.74
N MET A 348 18.96 2.95 -8.55
CA MET A 348 18.84 2.94 -10.01
C MET A 348 18.93 1.52 -10.59
N VAL A 349 19.91 0.73 -10.13
CA VAL A 349 20.09 -0.66 -10.57
C VAL A 349 18.93 -1.53 -10.09
N THR A 350 18.56 -1.48 -8.81
CA THR A 350 17.53 -2.37 -8.26
C THR A 350 16.16 -2.08 -8.85
N LEU A 351 15.77 -0.80 -8.96
CA LEU A 351 14.51 -0.40 -9.58
C LEU A 351 14.49 -0.72 -11.08
N GLY A 352 15.61 -0.47 -11.79
CA GLY A 352 15.73 -0.83 -13.21
C GLY A 352 15.56 -2.32 -13.46
N ILE A 353 16.18 -3.17 -12.64
CA ILE A 353 16.02 -4.63 -12.70
C ILE A 353 14.58 -5.03 -12.39
N MET A 354 13.98 -4.48 -11.33
CA MET A 354 12.60 -4.77 -10.96
C MET A 354 11.62 -4.44 -12.10
N ILE A 355 11.69 -3.23 -12.67
CA ILE A 355 10.80 -2.77 -13.75
C ILE A 355 10.98 -3.65 -15.00
N LYS A 356 12.22 -4.03 -15.32
CA LYS A 356 12.51 -4.89 -16.46
C LYS A 356 11.93 -6.29 -16.26
N ARG A 357 12.14 -6.90 -15.09
CA ARG A 357 11.83 -8.32 -14.83
C ARG A 357 10.39 -8.58 -14.41
N VAL A 358 9.72 -7.63 -13.76
CA VAL A 358 8.35 -7.84 -13.27
C VAL A 358 7.39 -8.14 -14.42
N ASN A 359 6.66 -9.23 -14.27
CA ASN A 359 5.55 -9.63 -15.11
C ASN A 359 4.23 -9.21 -14.45
N LEU A 360 3.72 -8.05 -14.84
CA LEU A 360 2.51 -7.45 -14.28
C LEU A 360 1.24 -8.30 -14.44
N LYS A 361 1.26 -9.30 -15.33
CA LYS A 361 0.13 -10.20 -15.56
C LYS A 361 0.12 -11.40 -14.59
N ASP A 362 1.21 -11.65 -13.89
CA ASP A 362 1.34 -12.74 -12.93
C ASP A 362 1.27 -12.22 -11.48
N VAL A 363 0.19 -12.57 -10.79
CA VAL A 363 -0.06 -12.20 -9.40
C VAL A 363 1.06 -12.67 -8.46
N LYS A 364 1.65 -13.85 -8.72
CA LYS A 364 2.73 -14.39 -7.88
C LYS A 364 4.02 -13.61 -8.06
N ASP A 365 4.32 -13.22 -9.30
CA ASP A 365 5.52 -12.43 -9.61
C ASP A 365 5.39 -10.99 -9.08
N CYS A 366 4.23 -10.36 -9.21
CA CYS A 366 3.94 -9.06 -8.58
C CYS A 366 4.11 -9.12 -7.06
N TRP A 367 3.58 -10.16 -6.41
CA TRP A 367 3.74 -10.36 -4.97
C TRP A 367 5.21 -10.56 -4.56
N TRP A 368 5.96 -11.33 -5.35
CA TRP A 368 7.38 -11.54 -5.11
C TRP A 368 8.18 -10.23 -5.20
N TRP A 369 7.94 -9.42 -6.23
CA TRP A 369 8.61 -8.12 -6.37
C TRP A 369 8.16 -7.11 -5.33
N PHE A 370 6.91 -7.14 -4.88
CA PHE A 370 6.45 -6.30 -3.78
C PHE A 370 7.15 -6.64 -2.46
N ILE A 371 7.28 -7.92 -2.12
CA ILE A 371 7.99 -8.31 -0.87
C ILE A 371 9.50 -8.09 -1.00
N ASN A 372 10.11 -8.67 -2.03
CA ASN A 372 11.58 -8.71 -2.12
C ASN A 372 12.13 -7.39 -2.62
N GLY A 373 11.40 -6.67 -3.49
CA GLY A 373 11.79 -5.34 -3.95
C GLY A 373 11.86 -4.33 -2.80
N CYS A 374 11.01 -4.48 -1.77
CA CYS A 374 11.12 -3.74 -0.51
C CYS A 374 12.52 -3.86 0.10
N TRP A 375 12.97 -5.09 0.34
CA TRP A 375 14.26 -5.38 0.95
C TRP A 375 15.44 -5.05 0.06
N ILE A 376 15.35 -5.36 -1.23
CA ILE A 376 16.43 -5.14 -2.19
C ILE A 376 16.67 -3.65 -2.37
N THR A 377 15.64 -2.87 -2.72
CA THR A 377 15.80 -1.43 -2.97
C THR A 377 15.99 -0.68 -1.66
N GLY A 378 15.16 -0.98 -0.65
CA GLY A 378 15.26 -0.31 0.65
C GLY A 378 16.58 -0.60 1.34
N GLY A 379 17.01 -1.87 1.35
CA GLY A 379 18.27 -2.29 1.92
C GLY A 379 19.48 -1.64 1.23
N VAL A 380 19.50 -1.58 -0.10
CA VAL A 380 20.60 -0.93 -0.84
C VAL A 380 20.69 0.57 -0.55
N ILE A 381 19.55 1.28 -0.48
CA ILE A 381 19.52 2.69 -0.08
C ILE A 381 20.04 2.86 1.35
N SER A 382 19.60 2.02 2.29
CA SER A 382 20.08 2.02 3.68
C SER A 382 21.58 1.74 3.78
N LEU A 383 22.10 0.79 3.02
CA LEU A 383 23.52 0.43 3.04
C LEU A 383 24.40 1.57 2.54
N GLY A 384 24.01 2.26 1.45
CA GLY A 384 24.75 3.43 0.97
C GLY A 384 24.76 4.58 1.98
N LEU A 385 23.62 4.86 2.63
CA LEU A 385 23.50 5.86 3.68
C LEU A 385 24.33 5.50 4.92
N ALA A 386 24.30 4.23 5.35
CA ALA A 386 25.08 3.76 6.48
C ALA A 386 26.58 3.78 6.19
N ALA A 387 27.00 3.43 4.97
CA ALA A 387 28.38 3.53 4.54
C ALA A 387 28.87 4.99 4.58
N ASP A 388 28.08 5.92 4.05
CA ASP A 388 28.40 7.36 4.09
C ASP A 388 28.55 7.87 5.52
N TYR A 389 27.58 7.57 6.38
CA TYR A 389 27.64 7.90 7.80
C TYR A 389 28.89 7.32 8.49
N THR A 390 29.19 6.04 8.25
CA THR A 390 30.33 5.36 8.90
C THR A 390 31.67 5.97 8.47
N ILE A 391 31.84 6.25 7.17
CA ILE A 391 33.05 6.88 6.64
C ILE A 391 33.27 8.24 7.31
N ARG A 392 32.22 9.08 7.36
CA ARG A 392 32.28 10.40 7.98
C ARG A 392 32.52 10.32 9.48
N TYR A 393 31.90 9.36 10.16
CA TYR A 393 32.07 9.15 11.60
C TYR A 393 33.51 8.76 11.97
N VAL A 394 34.15 7.91 11.17
CA VAL A 394 35.54 7.48 11.39
C VAL A 394 36.54 8.57 11.00
N GLN A 395 36.24 9.39 9.99
CA GLN A 395 37.11 10.47 9.52
C GLN A 395 37.02 11.73 10.39
N GLY A 396 35.85 12.04 10.96
CA GLY A 396 35.60 13.25 11.75
C GLY A 396 36.65 13.56 12.85
N PRO A 397 37.11 12.57 13.65
CA PRO A 397 38.15 12.81 14.66
C PRO A 397 39.53 13.16 14.09
N GLN A 398 39.83 12.80 12.84
CA GLN A 398 41.16 13.03 12.23
C GLN A 398 41.31 14.45 11.66
N ASP A 399 40.21 15.09 11.29
CA ASP A 399 40.22 16.44 10.72
C ASP A 399 40.27 17.53 11.80
N GLU A 400 39.60 17.33 12.95
CA GLU A 400 39.71 18.26 14.09
C GLU A 400 41.16 18.39 14.60
N VAL A 401 41.90 17.27 14.69
CA VAL A 401 43.32 17.23 15.10
C VAL A 401 44.26 17.86 14.05
N LYS A 402 43.87 17.88 12.78
CA LYS A 402 44.62 18.55 11.71
C LYS A 402 44.33 20.04 11.62
N SER A 403 43.16 20.51 12.06
CA SER A 403 42.82 21.94 12.10
C SER A 403 43.37 22.68 13.32
N GLU A 404 43.80 21.97 14.36
CA GLU A 404 44.40 22.55 15.58
C GLU A 404 45.94 22.63 15.55
N ASN A 405 46.61 22.08 14.52
CA ASN A 405 48.05 22.23 14.26
C ASN A 405 48.30 23.11 13.05
#